data_AF-A0A536YTE3-F1
#
_entry.id   AF-A0A536YTE3-F1
#
_cell.length_a   1.000
_cell.length_b   1.000
_cell.length_c   1.000
_cell.angle_alpha   90.00
_cell.angle_beta   90.00
_cell.angle_gamma   90.00
#
_symmetry.space_group_name_H-M   'P 1'
#
loop_
_entity.id
_entity.type
_entity.pdbx_description
1 polymer ?
#
loop_
_entity_poly.entity_id
_entity_poly.type
_entity_poly.pdbx_seq_one_letter_code
_entity_poly.pdbx_strand_id
1 'polypeptide(L)'
;MAAPFFMQGSGMRDRFSTLLLLIVAASFSPLIHAEPPLPRGIVANDTYDFRSVRQGAPVSHAFIIKNAGEGPLRITGAELWMPGLTVRVAPVEVPAQGEGVVTVELNTERVAGAIEGKVQIQWNDPTRSGASLTLKGYVVPRIAIEPMPAVFLSTFTAEPAERTLTIRNNEPQPLRITSVEHSARLSVSVSELKPGKVFILTARSVNGVPAGRYEESLTLVTDKPGANRIILPVHLWVKPDLYANPENVDFGTLRVEEVQRSDVTASLTQTFFLKRRGDAFRITAIVCDSSAVDVTQSPAGPS
;
A
#
# COMPACT_ATOMS: atom_id res chain seq x y z
N MET A 1 -114.90 -19.92 10.88
CA MET A 1 -114.10 -21.15 10.65
C MET A 1 -113.28 -20.93 9.39
N ALA A 2 -111.98 -21.23 9.40
CA ALA A 2 -111.03 -21.09 8.28
C ALA A 2 -110.76 -19.68 7.69
N ALA A 3 -109.51 -19.48 7.25
CA ALA A 3 -108.99 -18.41 6.39
C ALA A 3 -108.42 -19.09 5.09
N PRO A 4 -107.49 -18.56 4.24
CA PRO A 4 -106.55 -17.43 4.33
C PRO A 4 -106.65 -16.48 3.07
N PHE A 5 -105.68 -15.79 2.44
CA PHE A 5 -104.19 -15.72 2.49
C PHE A 5 -103.65 -14.34 1.99
N PHE A 6 -102.34 -14.26 1.68
CA PHE A 6 -101.52 -13.10 1.26
C PHE A 6 -101.41 -12.94 -0.29
N MET A 7 -100.62 -12.06 -0.97
CA MET A 7 -99.44 -11.16 -0.74
C MET A 7 -99.43 -10.00 -1.80
N GLN A 8 -98.58 -8.95 -1.87
CA GLN A 8 -97.75 -8.16 -0.92
C GLN A 8 -97.07 -6.95 -1.65
N GLY A 9 -97.08 -5.74 -1.05
CA GLY A 9 -96.09 -4.66 -1.30
C GLY A 9 -96.19 -3.83 -2.61
N SER A 10 -95.38 -2.78 -2.86
CA SER A 10 -94.57 -1.90 -1.97
C SER A 10 -94.01 -0.68 -2.76
N GLY A 11 -93.77 0.48 -2.14
CA GLY A 11 -92.94 1.58 -2.70
C GLY A 11 -93.40 3.02 -2.40
N MET A 12 -92.47 3.93 -2.03
CA MET A 12 -92.76 5.35 -1.71
C MET A 12 -91.50 6.25 -1.75
N ARG A 13 -91.62 7.48 -2.31
CA ARG A 13 -90.71 8.66 -2.21
C ARG A 13 -89.33 8.52 -2.93
N ASP A 14 -88.55 9.58 -3.22
CA ASP A 14 -88.57 10.99 -2.74
C ASP A 14 -88.22 12.06 -3.84
N ARG A 15 -88.06 13.35 -3.47
CA ARG A 15 -87.67 14.51 -4.33
C ARG A 15 -86.26 15.04 -4.00
N PHE A 16 -85.56 15.76 -4.91
CA PHE A 16 -84.64 16.89 -4.57
C PHE A 16 -84.21 17.75 -5.78
N SER A 17 -83.47 18.84 -5.54
CA SER A 17 -83.19 19.95 -6.48
C SER A 17 -81.76 19.99 -7.08
N THR A 18 -81.59 20.67 -8.21
CA THR A 18 -80.31 20.89 -8.90
C THR A 18 -79.54 22.11 -8.38
N LEU A 19 -78.20 22.04 -8.37
CA LEU A 19 -77.29 23.19 -8.15
C LEU A 19 -76.17 23.16 -9.21
N LEU A 20 -75.72 24.32 -9.68
CA LEU A 20 -74.68 24.46 -10.71
C LEU A 20 -73.34 24.89 -10.09
N LEU A 21 -72.24 24.25 -10.47
CA LEU A 21 -70.89 24.55 -9.98
C LEU A 21 -70.03 25.17 -11.08
N LEU A 22 -69.39 26.31 -10.80
CA LEU A 22 -68.42 26.96 -11.70
C LEU A 22 -67.00 26.58 -11.28
N ILE A 23 -66.21 26.05 -12.22
CA ILE A 23 -64.80 25.69 -12.02
C ILE A 23 -63.92 26.70 -12.76
N VAL A 24 -63.05 27.39 -12.02
CA VAL A 24 -62.03 28.29 -12.59
C VAL A 24 -60.73 27.51 -12.73
N ALA A 25 -60.31 27.26 -13.98
CA ALA A 25 -59.04 26.60 -14.27
C ALA A 25 -57.87 27.57 -14.15
N ALA A 26 -57.09 27.47 -13.07
CA ALA A 26 -55.83 28.20 -12.94
C ALA A 26 -54.73 27.52 -13.78
N SER A 27 -54.30 28.18 -14.85
CA SER A 27 -53.27 27.66 -15.77
C SER A 27 -51.88 27.63 -15.11
N PHE A 28 -51.51 26.49 -14.54
CA PHE A 28 -50.15 26.22 -14.08
C PHE A 28 -49.21 26.03 -15.28
N SER A 29 -48.51 27.09 -15.69
CA SER A 29 -47.41 26.98 -16.66
C SER A 29 -46.18 26.36 -15.98
N PRO A 30 -45.71 25.16 -16.38
CA PRO A 30 -44.50 24.60 -15.82
C PRO A 30 -43.29 25.42 -16.26
N LEU A 31 -42.54 25.95 -15.30
CA LEU A 31 -41.22 26.52 -15.53
C LEU A 31 -40.26 25.40 -15.94
N ILE A 32 -40.09 25.21 -17.26
CA ILE A 32 -39.05 24.36 -17.84
C ILE A 32 -37.70 24.95 -17.45
N HIS A 33 -37.15 24.49 -16.33
CA HIS A 33 -35.76 24.71 -15.99
C HIS A 33 -34.95 23.84 -16.93
N ALA A 34 -34.28 24.47 -17.90
CA ALA A 34 -33.24 23.80 -18.66
C ALA A 34 -32.17 23.32 -17.66
N GLU A 35 -31.88 22.02 -17.65
CA GLU A 35 -30.87 21.44 -16.78
C GLU A 35 -29.51 22.08 -17.12
N PRO A 36 -28.74 22.57 -16.13
CA PRO A 36 -27.52 23.31 -16.41
C PRO A 36 -26.52 22.42 -17.15
N PRO A 37 -25.84 22.93 -18.20
CA PRO A 37 -25.00 22.10 -19.05
C PRO A 37 -23.86 21.50 -18.22
N LEU A 38 -23.71 20.17 -18.29
CA LEU A 38 -22.82 19.41 -17.41
C LEU A 38 -21.42 19.24 -18.04
N PRO A 39 -20.34 19.39 -17.26
CA PRO A 39 -18.98 19.07 -17.70
C PRO A 39 -18.74 17.55 -17.68
N ARG A 40 -17.77 17.08 -18.47
CA ARG A 40 -17.41 15.64 -18.53
C ARG A 40 -15.92 15.44 -18.74
N GLY A 41 -15.20 15.01 -17.71
CA GLY A 41 -13.75 14.87 -17.72
C GLY A 41 -13.27 13.55 -18.33
N ILE A 42 -12.36 13.63 -19.30
CA ILE A 42 -11.73 12.49 -19.96
C ILE A 42 -10.21 12.69 -20.02
N VAL A 43 -9.46 11.64 -19.67
CA VAL A 43 -8.02 11.52 -19.91
C VAL A 43 -7.81 10.32 -20.82
N ALA A 44 -7.07 10.50 -21.92
CA ALA A 44 -6.89 9.46 -22.94
C ALA A 44 -5.67 8.56 -22.68
N ASN A 45 -4.58 9.15 -22.18
CA ASN A 45 -3.41 8.44 -21.67
C ASN A 45 -3.18 8.95 -20.25
N ASP A 46 -3.44 8.11 -19.25
CA ASP A 46 -3.28 8.45 -17.83
C ASP A 46 -1.87 8.16 -17.28
N THR A 47 -1.06 7.42 -18.03
CA THR A 47 0.20 6.84 -17.58
C THR A 47 1.35 7.26 -18.50
N TYR A 48 2.40 7.82 -17.93
CA TYR A 48 3.66 8.11 -18.62
C TYR A 48 4.81 7.29 -18.03
N ASP A 49 5.55 6.61 -18.90
CA ASP A 49 6.77 5.87 -18.57
C ASP A 49 8.01 6.66 -19.04
N PHE A 50 8.74 7.28 -18.09
CA PHE A 50 9.97 8.02 -18.37
C PHE A 50 11.20 7.11 -18.60
N ARG A 51 10.99 5.78 -18.63
CA ARG A 51 12.01 4.73 -18.78
C ARG A 51 13.06 4.78 -17.67
N SER A 52 14.15 5.52 -17.87
CA SER A 52 15.16 5.69 -16.84
C SER A 52 15.94 6.99 -16.98
N VAL A 53 16.17 7.65 -15.84
CA VAL A 53 16.94 8.89 -15.71
C VAL A 53 17.95 8.76 -14.56
N ARG A 54 18.95 9.63 -14.50
CA ARG A 54 19.84 9.72 -13.32
C ARG A 54 19.18 10.56 -12.22
N GLN A 55 19.43 10.22 -10.96
CA GLN A 55 19.07 11.03 -9.81
C GLN A 55 19.61 12.47 -9.97
N GLY A 56 18.73 13.46 -9.77
CA GLY A 56 18.98 14.88 -10.01
C GLY A 56 18.60 15.37 -11.41
N ALA A 57 18.24 14.49 -12.36
CA ALA A 57 17.66 14.89 -13.64
C ALA A 57 16.15 15.18 -13.49
N PRO A 58 15.62 16.29 -14.02
CA PRO A 58 14.19 16.57 -13.96
C PRO A 58 13.40 15.60 -14.85
N VAL A 59 12.20 15.23 -14.41
CA VAL A 59 11.18 14.57 -15.23
C VAL A 59 9.94 15.45 -15.22
N SER A 60 9.33 15.70 -16.38
CA SER A 60 8.10 16.48 -16.53
C SER A 60 7.28 15.86 -17.66
N HIS A 61 5.97 15.73 -17.47
CA HIS A 61 5.04 15.22 -18.50
C HIS A 61 3.71 15.99 -18.49
N ALA A 62 3.21 16.29 -19.68
CA ALA A 62 1.98 17.04 -19.91
C ALA A 62 0.82 16.09 -20.28
N PHE A 63 -0.02 15.76 -19.29
CA PHE A 63 -1.23 14.98 -19.49
C PHE A 63 -2.34 15.86 -20.07
N ILE A 64 -3.01 15.38 -21.13
CA ILE A 64 -4.12 16.10 -21.78
C ILE A 64 -5.45 15.70 -21.15
N ILE A 65 -6.15 16.69 -20.59
CA ILE A 65 -7.50 16.56 -20.07
C ILE A 65 -8.46 17.11 -21.14
N LYS A 66 -9.46 16.33 -21.53
CA LYS A 66 -10.51 16.76 -22.45
C LYS A 66 -11.83 16.92 -21.71
N ASN A 67 -12.54 18.01 -21.98
CA ASN A 67 -13.90 18.20 -21.50
C ASN A 67 -14.88 17.80 -22.61
N ALA A 68 -15.41 16.59 -22.55
CA ALA A 68 -16.40 16.08 -23.49
C ALA A 68 -17.84 16.47 -23.12
N GLY A 69 -18.02 17.39 -22.17
CA GLY A 69 -19.31 17.89 -21.72
C GLY A 69 -19.74 19.18 -22.42
N GLU A 70 -20.93 19.65 -22.06
CA GLU A 70 -21.51 20.90 -22.56
C GLU A 70 -21.28 22.07 -21.58
N GLY A 71 -20.96 21.76 -20.32
CA GLY A 71 -20.57 22.74 -19.29
C GLY A 71 -19.05 22.87 -19.09
N PRO A 72 -18.57 23.92 -18.41
CA PRO A 72 -17.14 24.11 -18.13
C PRO A 72 -16.62 23.13 -17.06
N LEU A 73 -15.58 22.37 -17.40
CA LEU A 73 -14.89 21.44 -16.51
C LEU A 73 -13.84 22.20 -15.69
N ARG A 74 -14.15 22.46 -14.42
CA ARG A 74 -13.26 23.09 -13.46
C ARG A 74 -12.49 22.03 -12.69
N ILE A 75 -11.16 22.08 -12.79
CA ILE A 75 -10.25 21.31 -11.95
C ILE A 75 -10.20 21.99 -10.57
N THR A 76 -10.57 21.26 -9.53
CA THR A 76 -10.79 21.77 -8.17
C THR A 76 -9.63 21.48 -7.22
N GLY A 77 -8.82 20.47 -7.52
CA GLY A 77 -7.69 20.07 -6.68
C GLY A 77 -6.79 19.02 -7.33
N ALA A 78 -5.65 18.76 -6.69
CA ALA A 78 -4.74 17.68 -7.02
C ALA A 78 -4.14 17.11 -5.73
N GLU A 79 -4.20 15.79 -5.57
CA GLU A 79 -3.61 15.06 -4.44
C GLU A 79 -2.39 14.27 -4.95
N LEU A 80 -1.28 14.28 -4.21
CA LEU A 80 0.02 13.76 -4.68
C LEU A 80 0.52 12.67 -3.72
N TRP A 81 0.69 11.44 -4.21
CA TRP A 81 0.92 10.27 -3.36
C TRP A 81 2.39 9.91 -3.12
N MET A 82 3.34 10.71 -3.60
CA MET A 82 4.77 10.54 -3.28
C MET A 82 5.50 11.89 -3.13
N PRO A 83 6.56 11.96 -2.30
CA PRO A 83 7.39 13.16 -2.20
C PRO A 83 8.12 13.45 -3.52
N GLY A 84 8.34 14.74 -3.79
CA GLY A 84 9.07 15.21 -4.98
C GLY A 84 8.20 15.40 -6.23
N LEU A 85 6.94 14.97 -6.24
CA LEU A 85 5.99 15.36 -7.28
C LEU A 85 5.52 16.82 -7.10
N THR A 86 5.28 17.49 -8.22
CA THR A 86 4.53 18.75 -8.31
C THR A 86 3.55 18.70 -9.49
N VAL A 87 2.53 19.56 -9.47
CA VAL A 87 1.48 19.62 -10.49
C VAL A 87 1.24 21.07 -10.90
N ARG A 88 1.12 21.32 -12.20
CA ARG A 88 0.65 22.58 -12.79
C ARG A 88 -0.56 22.29 -13.70
N VAL A 89 -1.60 23.10 -13.58
CA VAL A 89 -2.85 22.97 -14.36
C VAL A 89 -3.03 24.23 -15.23
N ALA A 90 -3.30 24.05 -16.53
CA ALA A 90 -3.53 25.16 -17.45
C ALA A 90 -4.46 24.76 -18.64
N PRO A 91 -5.62 25.41 -18.81
CA PRO A 91 -6.32 26.27 -17.85
C PRO A 91 -6.89 25.47 -16.67
N VAL A 92 -7.24 26.14 -15.57
CA VAL A 92 -7.93 25.55 -14.41
C VAL A 92 -9.40 25.22 -14.73
N GLU A 93 -9.99 25.96 -15.67
CA GLU A 93 -11.33 25.68 -16.21
C GLU A 93 -11.23 25.43 -17.72
N VAL A 94 -11.60 24.21 -18.14
CA VAL A 94 -11.58 23.77 -19.53
C VAL A 94 -12.98 23.98 -20.13
N PRO A 95 -13.13 24.76 -21.21
CA PRO A 95 -14.43 25.03 -21.82
C PRO A 95 -15.07 23.76 -22.39
N ALA A 96 -16.37 23.81 -22.67
CA ALA A 96 -17.10 22.72 -23.31
C ALA A 96 -16.44 22.30 -24.64
N GLN A 97 -16.31 20.99 -24.86
CA GLN A 97 -15.56 20.39 -25.99
C GLN A 97 -14.08 20.80 -26.10
N GLY A 98 -13.53 21.44 -25.06
CA GLY A 98 -12.15 21.94 -25.02
C GLY A 98 -11.14 20.96 -24.43
N GLU A 99 -9.86 21.37 -24.49
CA GLU A 99 -8.73 20.64 -23.91
C GLU A 99 -7.96 21.53 -22.94
N GLY A 100 -7.37 20.90 -21.91
CA GLY A 100 -6.46 21.52 -20.96
C GLY A 100 -5.31 20.58 -20.60
N VAL A 101 -4.28 21.13 -19.95
CA VAL A 101 -3.04 20.43 -19.66
C VAL A 101 -2.82 20.33 -18.15
N VAL A 102 -2.50 19.13 -17.69
CA VAL A 102 -1.99 18.87 -16.35
C VAL A 102 -0.54 18.42 -16.49
N THR A 103 0.39 19.32 -16.21
CA THR A 103 1.82 19.01 -16.16
C THR A 103 2.16 18.43 -14.80
N VAL A 104 2.66 17.20 -14.78
CA VAL A 104 3.18 16.52 -13.59
C VAL A 104 4.71 16.49 -13.69
N GLU A 105 5.39 16.98 -12.66
CA GLU A 105 6.85 17.01 -12.59
C GLU A 105 7.35 16.20 -11.40
N LEU A 106 8.51 15.57 -11.53
CA LEU A 106 9.19 14.83 -10.46
C LEU A 106 10.59 15.39 -10.25
N ASN A 107 10.82 15.97 -9.07
CA ASN A 107 12.15 16.29 -8.59
C ASN A 107 12.84 14.99 -8.11
N THR A 108 13.76 14.48 -8.92
CA THR A 108 14.44 13.21 -8.65
C THR A 108 15.58 13.30 -7.64
N GLU A 109 15.96 14.48 -7.11
CA GLU A 109 17.15 14.60 -6.26
C GLU A 109 17.06 13.79 -4.96
N ARG A 110 15.84 13.60 -4.42
CA ARG A 110 15.58 12.89 -3.15
C ARG A 110 14.87 11.53 -3.30
N VAL A 111 14.73 11.01 -4.52
CA VAL A 111 14.14 9.70 -4.79
C VAL A 111 15.03 8.87 -5.73
N ALA A 112 14.99 7.55 -5.61
CA ALA A 112 15.77 6.64 -6.45
C ALA A 112 15.11 5.26 -6.53
N GLY A 113 15.57 4.43 -7.47
CA GLY A 113 15.03 3.10 -7.74
C GLY A 113 13.81 3.13 -8.66
N ALA A 114 12.95 2.13 -8.55
CA ALA A 114 11.69 2.08 -9.29
C ALA A 114 10.69 3.09 -8.71
N ILE A 115 10.06 3.88 -9.59
CA ILE A 115 9.11 4.93 -9.24
C ILE A 115 7.74 4.60 -9.86
N GLU A 116 6.69 4.72 -9.05
CA GLU A 116 5.30 4.77 -9.49
C GLU A 116 4.60 5.91 -8.74
N GLY A 117 4.74 7.13 -9.25
CA GLY A 117 4.15 8.33 -8.67
C GLY A 117 2.73 8.53 -9.15
N LYS A 118 1.79 8.75 -8.23
CA LYS A 118 0.37 8.98 -8.53
C LYS A 118 -0.07 10.38 -8.14
N VAL A 119 -0.86 10.98 -9.03
CA VAL A 119 -1.53 12.28 -8.85
C VAL A 119 -3.01 12.09 -9.10
N GLN A 120 -3.84 12.28 -8.08
CA GLN A 120 -5.30 12.25 -8.22
C GLN A 120 -5.80 13.68 -8.49
N ILE A 121 -6.17 13.97 -9.73
CA ILE A 121 -6.82 15.23 -10.13
C ILE A 121 -8.30 15.16 -9.74
N GLN A 122 -8.82 16.25 -9.19
CA GLN A 122 -10.21 16.41 -8.75
C GLN A 122 -10.90 17.48 -9.61
N TRP A 123 -12.18 17.31 -9.95
CA TRP A 123 -12.93 18.25 -10.79
C TRP A 123 -14.44 18.25 -10.50
N ASN A 124 -15.21 19.08 -11.21
CA ASN A 124 -16.66 19.28 -11.02
C ASN A 124 -17.60 18.39 -11.88
N ASP A 125 -17.09 17.36 -12.55
CA ASP A 125 -17.92 16.37 -13.27
C ASP A 125 -18.76 15.54 -12.26
N PRO A 126 -20.11 15.55 -12.35
CA PRO A 126 -20.96 14.84 -11.40
C PRO A 126 -20.97 13.32 -11.59
N THR A 127 -20.47 12.81 -12.73
CA THR A 127 -20.41 11.38 -13.06
C THR A 127 -19.10 10.74 -12.61
N ARG A 128 -18.04 11.54 -12.43
CA ARG A 128 -16.68 11.12 -12.06
C ARG A 128 -16.01 12.23 -11.25
N SER A 129 -15.62 11.98 -10.01
CA SER A 129 -14.99 13.00 -9.14
C SER A 129 -13.59 13.45 -9.58
N GLY A 130 -12.95 12.75 -10.52
CA GLY A 130 -11.58 13.04 -10.93
C GLY A 130 -10.95 12.02 -11.90
N ALA A 131 -9.63 12.09 -12.03
CA ALA A 131 -8.80 11.14 -12.75
C ALA A 131 -7.47 10.91 -12.03
N SER A 132 -6.95 9.69 -12.11
CA SER A 132 -5.62 9.34 -11.57
C SER A 132 -4.58 9.39 -12.68
N LEU A 133 -3.49 10.12 -12.47
CA LEU A 133 -2.37 10.24 -13.40
C LEU A 133 -1.14 9.53 -12.80
N THR A 134 -0.47 8.69 -13.59
CA THR A 134 0.66 7.85 -13.14
C THR A 134 1.95 8.23 -13.88
N LEU A 135 2.98 8.61 -13.12
CA LEU A 135 4.33 8.86 -13.62
C LEU A 135 5.24 7.72 -13.15
N LYS A 136 5.74 6.88 -14.06
CA LYS A 136 6.54 5.69 -13.72
C LYS A 136 7.86 5.59 -14.48
N GLY A 137 8.81 4.84 -13.92
CA GLY A 137 10.14 4.62 -14.51
C GLY A 137 11.18 4.27 -13.45
N TYR A 138 12.46 4.34 -13.80
CA TYR A 138 13.57 4.02 -12.88
C TYR A 138 14.58 5.16 -12.74
N VAL A 139 14.71 5.71 -11.53
CA VAL A 139 15.70 6.75 -11.21
C VAL A 139 17.00 6.08 -10.73
N VAL A 140 18.04 6.11 -11.56
CA VAL A 140 19.36 5.55 -11.24
C VAL A 140 20.01 6.38 -10.11
N PRO A 141 20.24 5.80 -8.92
CA PRO A 141 20.84 6.54 -7.81
C PRO A 141 22.29 6.94 -8.09
N ARG A 142 22.74 8.01 -7.44
CA ARG A 142 24.14 8.47 -7.44
C ARG A 142 25.09 7.34 -7.02
N ILE A 143 24.74 6.63 -5.94
CA ILE A 143 25.37 5.37 -5.50
C ILE A 143 24.28 4.29 -5.44
N ALA A 144 24.38 3.23 -6.24
CA ALA A 144 23.53 2.04 -6.13
C ALA A 144 24.16 1.02 -5.17
N ILE A 145 23.33 0.28 -4.43
CA ILE A 145 23.76 -0.84 -3.59
C ILE A 145 22.81 -2.02 -3.85
N GLU A 146 23.37 -3.07 -4.45
CA GLU A 146 22.66 -4.17 -5.08
C GLU A 146 22.92 -5.49 -4.32
N PRO A 147 21.92 -6.40 -4.18
CA PRO A 147 20.56 -6.32 -4.74
C PRO A 147 19.63 -5.36 -3.96
N MET A 148 20.00 -4.94 -2.76
CA MET A 148 19.30 -3.92 -1.96
C MET A 148 20.27 -3.30 -0.94
N PRO A 149 20.01 -2.06 -0.44
CA PRO A 149 20.88 -1.36 0.51
C PRO A 149 20.73 -1.87 1.95
N ALA A 150 20.79 -3.17 2.18
CA ALA A 150 20.59 -3.81 3.48
C ALA A 150 21.30 -5.16 3.56
N VAL A 151 21.77 -5.54 4.76
CA VAL A 151 22.40 -6.84 5.04
C VAL A 151 21.41 -7.72 5.80
N PHE A 152 21.10 -8.89 5.25
CA PHE A 152 20.27 -9.91 5.93
C PHE A 152 21.11 -11.17 6.13
N LEU A 153 21.20 -11.64 7.38
CA LEU A 153 21.95 -12.83 7.79
C LEU A 153 21.05 -13.72 8.67
N SER A 154 20.87 -14.98 8.29
CA SER A 154 20.16 -15.96 9.13
C SER A 154 21.01 -17.23 9.30
N THR A 155 21.57 -17.42 10.48
CA THR A 155 22.61 -18.43 10.74
C THR A 155 22.34 -19.24 12.00
N PHE A 156 23.16 -20.24 12.29
CA PHE A 156 23.17 -20.96 13.58
C PHE A 156 24.41 -20.57 14.38
N THR A 157 24.38 -20.65 15.72
CA THR A 157 25.48 -20.22 16.62
C THR A 157 26.88 -20.72 16.22
N ALA A 158 26.97 -21.94 15.69
CA ALA A 158 28.21 -22.59 15.28
C ALA A 158 28.68 -22.29 13.84
N GLU A 159 27.86 -21.60 13.01
CA GLU A 159 28.17 -21.30 11.61
C GLU A 159 28.04 -19.80 11.32
N PRO A 160 29.04 -19.19 10.65
CA PRO A 160 28.95 -17.80 10.23
C PRO A 160 28.28 -17.66 8.85
N ALA A 161 27.12 -17.01 8.79
CA ALA A 161 26.50 -16.63 7.51
C ALA A 161 27.21 -15.42 6.89
N GLU A 162 27.19 -15.35 5.57
CA GLU A 162 27.82 -14.30 4.77
C GLU A 162 26.84 -13.68 3.77
N ARG A 163 26.94 -12.37 3.56
CA ARG A 163 26.18 -11.63 2.56
C ARG A 163 27.08 -10.67 1.80
N THR A 164 27.06 -10.80 0.47
CA THR A 164 27.76 -9.90 -0.44
C THR A 164 26.79 -8.88 -1.04
N LEU A 165 27.22 -7.61 -1.10
CA LEU A 165 26.53 -6.50 -1.75
C LEU A 165 27.47 -5.85 -2.79
N THR A 166 26.94 -5.47 -3.94
CA THR A 166 27.67 -4.68 -4.94
C THR A 166 27.34 -3.21 -4.76
N ILE A 167 28.36 -2.39 -4.47
CA ILE A 167 28.23 -0.94 -4.38
C ILE A 167 28.73 -0.34 -5.70
N ARG A 168 27.88 0.42 -6.38
CA ARG A 168 28.18 1.00 -7.69
C ARG A 168 28.03 2.51 -7.67
N ASN A 169 29.12 3.22 -7.91
CA ASN A 169 29.13 4.68 -8.08
C ASN A 169 28.81 5.05 -9.54
N ASN A 170 27.70 5.76 -9.74
CA ASN A 170 27.21 6.19 -11.05
C ASN A 170 27.58 7.66 -11.39
N GLU A 171 28.25 8.36 -10.48
CA GLU A 171 28.75 9.73 -10.71
C GLU A 171 29.97 9.75 -11.66
N PRO A 172 30.33 10.90 -12.26
CA PRO A 172 31.57 11.06 -13.01
C PRO A 172 32.84 10.88 -12.16
N GLN A 173 32.87 11.46 -10.96
CA GLN A 173 34.00 11.39 -10.02
C GLN A 173 34.19 9.98 -9.46
N PRO A 174 35.42 9.56 -9.08
CA PRO A 174 35.60 8.36 -8.25
C PRO A 174 34.95 8.56 -6.87
N LEU A 175 34.60 7.45 -6.23
CA LEU A 175 34.26 7.38 -4.80
C LEU A 175 35.46 6.79 -4.07
N ARG A 176 35.73 7.21 -2.83
CA ARG A 176 36.61 6.49 -1.92
C ARG A 176 35.85 6.13 -0.64
N ILE A 177 35.78 4.83 -0.35
CA ILE A 177 35.33 4.34 0.97
C ILE A 177 36.56 4.40 1.89
N THR A 178 36.50 5.22 2.93
CA THR A 178 37.64 5.54 3.81
C THR A 178 37.69 4.65 5.06
N SER A 179 36.53 4.23 5.56
CA SER A 179 36.40 3.23 6.62
C SER A 179 35.02 2.58 6.57
N VAL A 180 34.89 1.47 7.30
CA VAL A 180 33.61 0.79 7.54
C VAL A 180 33.43 0.65 9.05
N GLU A 181 32.33 1.17 9.57
CA GLU A 181 31.94 1.07 10.97
C GLU A 181 30.87 -0.02 11.12
N HIS A 182 31.07 -0.98 12.00
CA HIS A 182 30.11 -2.06 12.27
C HIS A 182 30.23 -2.57 13.71
N SER A 183 29.29 -3.40 14.16
CA SER A 183 29.34 -4.01 15.50
C SER A 183 30.36 -5.16 15.58
N ALA A 184 30.69 -5.56 16.81
CA ALA A 184 31.54 -6.72 17.08
C ALA A 184 30.89 -8.08 16.73
N ARG A 185 29.60 -8.13 16.34
CA ARG A 185 28.94 -9.34 15.83
C ARG A 185 29.26 -9.61 14.35
N LEU A 186 29.88 -8.65 13.67
CA LEU A 186 30.14 -8.68 12.24
C LEU A 186 31.65 -8.63 11.95
N SER A 187 32.04 -9.30 10.88
CA SER A 187 33.30 -9.08 10.18
C SER A 187 32.94 -8.57 8.78
N VAL A 188 33.44 -7.38 8.42
CA VAL A 188 33.13 -6.76 7.12
C VAL A 188 34.42 -6.49 6.36
N SER A 189 34.41 -6.81 5.06
CA SER A 189 35.45 -6.42 4.11
C SER A 189 34.84 -5.69 2.91
N VAL A 190 35.63 -4.84 2.27
CA VAL A 190 35.27 -4.14 1.03
C VAL A 190 36.46 -4.22 0.09
N SER A 191 36.21 -4.55 -1.17
CA SER A 191 37.22 -4.65 -2.22
C SER A 191 36.79 -3.86 -3.45
N GLU A 192 37.74 -3.24 -4.16
CA GLU A 192 37.48 -2.49 -5.40
C GLU A 192 37.62 -3.40 -6.62
N LEU A 193 36.50 -3.68 -7.29
CA LEU A 193 36.45 -4.43 -8.55
C LEU A 193 36.69 -3.51 -9.76
N LYS A 194 36.31 -2.23 -9.65
CA LYS A 194 36.67 -1.17 -10.61
C LYS A 194 37.00 0.11 -9.82
N PRO A 195 38.23 0.66 -9.93
CA PRO A 195 38.69 1.76 -9.08
C PRO A 195 37.71 2.93 -8.97
N GLY A 196 37.27 3.21 -7.74
CA GLY A 196 36.30 4.25 -7.40
C GLY A 196 34.91 4.14 -8.05
N LYS A 197 34.58 3.00 -8.68
CA LYS A 197 33.34 2.79 -9.47
C LYS A 197 32.52 1.59 -9.05
N VAL A 198 33.15 0.45 -8.75
CA VAL A 198 32.46 -0.77 -8.32
C VAL A 198 33.23 -1.39 -7.17
N PHE A 199 32.55 -1.56 -6.04
CA PHE A 199 33.07 -2.20 -4.84
C PHE A 199 32.23 -3.43 -4.53
N ILE A 200 32.87 -4.48 -4.03
CA ILE A 200 32.22 -5.67 -3.48
C ILE A 200 32.39 -5.59 -1.96
N LEU A 201 31.27 -5.43 -1.25
CA LEU A 201 31.19 -5.49 0.20
C LEU A 201 30.76 -6.89 0.62
N THR A 202 31.50 -7.49 1.54
CA THR A 202 31.18 -8.78 2.15
C THR A 202 31.01 -8.57 3.65
N ALA A 203 29.80 -8.81 4.15
CA ALA A 203 29.48 -8.78 5.59
C ALA A 203 29.18 -10.20 6.08
N ARG A 204 29.86 -10.63 7.14
CA ARG A 204 29.77 -11.98 7.70
C ARG A 204 29.51 -11.90 9.21
N SER A 205 28.63 -12.72 9.75
CA SER A 205 28.49 -12.85 11.21
C SER A 205 29.73 -13.52 11.79
N VAL A 206 30.23 -13.09 12.94
CA VAL A 206 31.33 -13.80 13.62
C VAL A 206 30.85 -15.12 14.23
N ASN A 207 31.77 -16.05 14.51
CA ASN A 207 31.44 -17.31 15.18
C ASN A 207 31.02 -17.06 16.64
N GLY A 208 30.06 -17.82 17.15
CA GLY A 208 29.71 -17.78 18.58
C GLY A 208 28.95 -16.52 19.03
N VAL A 209 28.38 -15.73 18.11
CA VAL A 209 27.33 -14.76 18.47
C VAL A 209 26.19 -15.53 19.17
N PRO A 210 25.67 -15.07 20.32
CA PRO A 210 24.57 -15.76 20.99
C PRO A 210 23.32 -15.89 20.12
N ALA A 211 22.47 -16.87 20.42
CA ALA A 211 21.17 -17.02 19.79
C ALA A 211 20.28 -15.79 20.08
N GLY A 212 19.61 -15.26 19.05
CA GLY A 212 18.81 -14.05 19.14
C GLY A 212 18.56 -13.38 17.79
N ARG A 213 17.76 -12.32 17.81
CA ARG A 213 17.54 -11.40 16.69
C ARG A 213 18.19 -10.06 17.02
N TYR A 214 19.04 -9.59 16.12
CA TYR A 214 19.80 -8.35 16.27
C TYR A 214 19.48 -7.40 15.12
N GLU A 215 18.93 -6.25 15.48
CA GLU A 215 18.75 -5.10 14.60
C GLU A 215 19.94 -4.16 14.84
N GLU A 216 20.82 -4.04 13.85
CA GLU A 216 22.02 -3.20 13.95
C GLU A 216 22.32 -2.48 12.63
N SER A 217 23.46 -1.81 12.52
CA SER A 217 23.84 -1.10 11.30
C SER A 217 25.32 -1.17 10.99
N LEU A 218 25.62 -0.96 9.71
CA LEU A 218 26.94 -0.92 9.10
C LEU A 218 27.04 0.41 8.36
N THR A 219 27.97 1.28 8.73
CA THR A 219 28.16 2.58 8.05
C THR A 219 29.42 2.56 7.20
N LEU A 220 29.26 2.88 5.92
CA LEU A 220 30.38 3.20 5.01
C LEU A 220 30.69 4.68 5.16
N VAL A 221 31.93 5.01 5.55
CA VAL A 221 32.42 6.39 5.53
C VAL A 221 33.04 6.66 4.16
N THR A 222 32.70 7.77 3.53
CA THR A 222 33.17 8.11 2.18
C THR A 222 33.61 9.56 2.05
N ASP A 223 34.35 9.85 0.98
CA ASP A 223 34.76 11.20 0.58
C ASP A 223 33.66 12.00 -0.16
N LYS A 224 32.50 11.39 -0.47
CA LYS A 224 31.46 12.02 -1.28
C LYS A 224 30.70 13.12 -0.52
N PRO A 225 30.71 14.39 -0.97
CA PRO A 225 29.88 15.44 -0.39
C PRO A 225 28.39 15.06 -0.46
N GLY A 226 27.66 15.28 0.64
CA GLY A 226 26.26 14.89 0.78
C GLY A 226 25.99 13.39 0.99
N ALA A 227 27.01 12.53 0.92
CA ALA A 227 26.91 11.08 1.17
C ALA A 227 28.16 10.52 1.88
N ASN A 228 28.75 11.32 2.77
CA ASN A 228 29.96 11.00 3.53
C ASN A 228 29.76 9.86 4.54
N ARG A 229 28.51 9.52 4.86
CA ARG A 229 28.12 8.34 5.63
C ARG A 229 26.95 7.65 4.93
N ILE A 230 27.12 6.41 4.52
CA ILE A 230 26.06 5.57 3.94
C ILE A 230 25.77 4.46 4.95
N ILE A 231 24.59 4.53 5.59
CA ILE A 231 24.17 3.59 6.64
C ILE A 231 23.36 2.46 5.98
N LEU A 232 23.78 1.22 6.22
CA LEU A 232 23.05 0.01 5.84
C LEU A 232 22.47 -0.63 7.11
N PRO A 233 21.16 -0.91 7.20
CA PRO A 233 20.63 -1.74 8.26
C PRO A 233 21.15 -3.18 8.11
N VAL A 234 21.36 -3.84 9.25
CA VAL A 234 21.80 -5.22 9.35
C VAL A 234 20.81 -5.98 10.21
N HIS A 235 20.13 -6.95 9.60
CA HIS A 235 19.20 -7.85 10.25
C HIS A 235 19.90 -9.21 10.44
N LEU A 236 20.33 -9.50 11.66
CA LEU A 236 21.06 -10.72 12.01
C LEU A 236 20.20 -11.60 12.92
N TRP A 237 19.72 -12.74 12.39
CA TRP A 237 19.04 -13.78 13.17
C TRP A 237 19.97 -14.97 13.38
N VAL A 238 20.44 -15.13 14.62
CA VAL A 238 21.19 -16.32 15.05
C VAL A 238 20.19 -17.29 15.70
N LYS A 239 19.97 -18.42 15.03
CA LYS A 239 19.10 -19.51 15.49
C LYS A 239 19.89 -20.38 16.48
N PRO A 240 19.31 -20.73 17.65
CA PRO A 240 19.83 -21.83 18.45
C PRO A 240 19.59 -23.16 17.72
N ASP A 241 20.29 -24.22 18.15
CA ASP A 241 20.15 -25.54 17.50
C ASP A 241 18.76 -26.17 17.67
N LEU A 242 17.96 -25.74 18.65
CA LEU A 242 16.55 -26.08 18.82
C LEU A 242 15.73 -24.79 18.92
N TYR A 243 14.79 -24.56 18.00
CA TYR A 243 14.00 -23.33 17.91
C TYR A 243 12.55 -23.58 17.48
N ALA A 244 11.65 -22.67 17.83
CA ALA A 244 10.27 -22.65 17.34
C ALA A 244 10.12 -21.72 16.13
N ASN A 245 9.25 -22.08 15.19
CA ASN A 245 8.86 -21.21 14.07
C ASN A 245 7.33 -21.33 13.80
N PRO A 246 6.52 -20.28 14.03
CA PRO A 246 6.89 -18.99 14.60
C PRO A 246 7.44 -19.12 16.03
N GLU A 247 8.14 -18.09 16.51
CA GLU A 247 8.70 -18.05 17.88
C GLU A 247 7.74 -17.40 18.89
N ASN A 248 6.79 -16.60 18.41
CA ASN A 248 5.70 -15.99 19.16
C ASN A 248 4.42 -16.07 18.31
N VAL A 249 3.26 -16.15 18.95
CA VAL A 249 1.94 -16.09 18.32
C VAL A 249 1.11 -15.06 19.06
N ASP A 250 0.38 -14.24 18.31
CA ASP A 250 -0.66 -13.36 18.84
C ASP A 250 -2.03 -13.95 18.45
N PHE A 251 -2.92 -14.08 19.43
CA PHE A 251 -4.30 -14.53 19.22
C PHE A 251 -5.26 -13.35 19.01
N GLY A 252 -4.77 -12.11 19.15
CA GLY A 252 -5.56 -10.88 19.09
C GLY A 252 -6.44 -10.66 20.33
N THR A 253 -7.33 -9.69 20.22
CA THR A 253 -8.30 -9.38 21.29
C THR A 253 -9.44 -10.40 21.29
N LEU A 254 -9.41 -11.34 22.23
CA LEU A 254 -10.46 -12.35 22.44
C LEU A 254 -11.31 -12.02 23.67
N ARG A 255 -12.62 -12.23 23.62
CA ARG A 255 -13.46 -12.22 24.83
C ARG A 255 -13.44 -13.59 25.49
N VAL A 256 -13.42 -13.62 26.82
CA VAL A 256 -13.45 -14.87 27.61
C VAL A 256 -14.68 -15.74 27.25
N GLU A 257 -15.81 -15.08 26.97
CA GLU A 257 -17.07 -15.69 26.50
C GLU A 257 -16.95 -16.39 25.14
N GLU A 258 -16.06 -15.92 24.25
CA GLU A 258 -15.86 -16.47 22.91
C GLU A 258 -14.92 -17.68 22.95
N VAL A 259 -13.86 -17.61 23.77
CA VAL A 259 -12.87 -18.71 23.95
C VAL A 259 -13.51 -19.97 24.54
N GLN A 260 -14.53 -19.82 25.39
CA GLN A 260 -15.25 -20.94 26.00
C GLN A 260 -16.21 -21.66 25.03
N ARG A 261 -16.39 -21.18 23.79
CA ARG A 261 -17.24 -21.84 22.79
C ARG A 261 -16.45 -22.81 21.91
N SER A 262 -16.90 -24.05 21.86
CA SER A 262 -16.31 -25.13 21.06
C SER A 262 -16.42 -24.94 19.54
N ASP A 263 -17.22 -23.99 19.04
CA ASP A 263 -17.26 -23.61 17.62
C ASP A 263 -16.21 -22.55 17.22
N VAL A 264 -15.53 -21.93 18.21
CA VAL A 264 -14.49 -20.91 17.97
C VAL A 264 -13.07 -21.48 18.12
N THR A 265 -12.87 -22.50 18.97
CA THR A 265 -11.55 -23.04 19.32
C THR A 265 -10.72 -23.52 18.11
N ALA A 266 -11.36 -24.10 17.10
CA ALA A 266 -10.68 -24.53 15.87
C ALA A 266 -10.12 -23.33 15.06
N SER A 267 -10.86 -22.23 15.00
CA SER A 267 -10.46 -20.98 14.34
C SER A 267 -9.35 -20.24 15.08
N LEU A 268 -9.16 -20.54 16.37
CA LEU A 268 -8.08 -20.02 17.23
C LEU A 268 -6.88 -20.98 17.33
N THR A 269 -6.88 -22.12 16.63
CA THR A 269 -5.78 -23.09 16.69
C THR A 269 -4.54 -22.55 15.96
N GLN A 270 -3.40 -22.53 16.63
CA GLN A 270 -2.15 -21.94 16.14
C GLN A 270 -1.00 -22.94 16.20
N THR A 271 -0.23 -23.08 15.12
CA THR A 271 0.74 -24.17 14.94
C THR A 271 2.19 -23.67 15.01
N PHE A 272 2.95 -24.21 15.96
CA PHE A 272 4.38 -23.96 16.13
C PHE A 272 5.19 -25.13 15.57
N PHE A 273 6.08 -24.88 14.61
CA PHE A 273 7.04 -25.90 14.18
C PHE A 273 8.30 -25.84 15.04
N LEU A 274 8.43 -26.78 15.98
CA LEU A 274 9.68 -26.96 16.72
C LEU A 274 10.69 -27.68 15.82
N LYS A 275 11.84 -27.04 15.56
CA LYS A 275 12.86 -27.49 14.61
C LYS A 275 14.20 -27.62 15.32
N ARG A 276 14.88 -28.74 15.09
CA ARG A 276 16.25 -28.97 15.56
C ARG A 276 17.22 -29.11 14.40
N ARG A 277 18.44 -28.62 14.60
CA ARG A 277 19.61 -28.87 13.76
C ARG A 277 20.39 -30.05 14.34
N GLY A 278 20.81 -30.98 13.46
CA GLY A 278 21.52 -32.19 13.87
C GLY A 278 20.56 -33.33 14.16
N ASP A 279 20.81 -34.09 15.22
CA ASP A 279 20.08 -35.32 15.52
C ASP A 279 18.60 -35.09 15.86
N ALA A 280 17.78 -36.10 15.58
CA ALA A 280 16.40 -36.16 16.02
C ALA A 280 16.27 -35.90 17.54
N PHE A 281 15.16 -35.29 17.93
CA PHE A 281 14.82 -35.04 19.32
C PHE A 281 13.46 -35.66 19.66
N ARG A 282 13.17 -35.73 20.95
CA ARG A 282 11.85 -36.09 21.45
C ARG A 282 11.41 -35.02 22.42
N ILE A 283 10.19 -34.52 22.23
CA ILE A 283 9.53 -33.70 23.24
C ILE A 283 9.20 -34.62 24.43
N THR A 284 9.80 -34.35 25.58
CA THR A 284 9.63 -35.16 26.81
C THR A 284 8.47 -34.68 27.67
N ALA A 285 8.17 -33.38 27.62
CA ALA A 285 7.02 -32.73 28.21
C ALA A 285 6.67 -31.47 27.42
N ILE A 286 5.40 -31.06 27.48
CA ILE A 286 4.94 -29.71 27.14
C ILE A 286 4.28 -29.16 28.40
N VAL A 287 4.59 -27.92 28.76
CA VAL A 287 4.01 -27.23 29.91
C VAL A 287 3.53 -25.86 29.42
N CYS A 288 2.29 -25.51 29.76
CA CYS A 288 1.78 -24.16 29.62
C CYS A 288 1.44 -23.62 31.02
N ASP A 289 1.76 -22.35 31.26
CA ASP A 289 1.45 -21.59 32.48
C ASP A 289 0.11 -20.84 32.38
N SER A 290 -0.44 -20.70 31.18
CA SER A 290 -1.78 -20.17 30.93
C SER A 290 -2.84 -21.28 30.94
N SER A 291 -3.80 -21.19 31.86
CA SER A 291 -4.98 -22.06 31.89
C SER A 291 -6.01 -21.79 30.77
N ALA A 292 -5.74 -20.81 29.90
CA ALA A 292 -6.58 -20.48 28.74
C ALA A 292 -6.04 -21.03 27.41
N VAL A 293 -4.96 -21.82 27.43
CA VAL A 293 -4.29 -22.34 26.22
C VAL A 293 -4.03 -23.84 26.34
N ASP A 294 -4.84 -24.64 25.64
CA ASP A 294 -4.53 -26.05 25.40
C ASP A 294 -3.39 -26.19 24.37
N VAL A 295 -2.42 -27.07 24.65
CA VAL A 295 -1.28 -27.32 23.75
C VAL A 295 -1.20 -28.81 23.42
N THR A 296 -1.13 -29.13 22.13
CA THR A 296 -1.04 -30.52 21.63
C THR A 296 0.20 -30.71 20.76
N GLN A 297 0.71 -31.95 20.68
CA GLN A 297 1.84 -32.32 19.81
C GLN A 297 1.33 -33.05 18.57
N SER A 298 1.75 -32.62 17.38
CA SER A 298 1.61 -33.37 16.13
C SER A 298 2.87 -33.22 15.25
N PRO A 299 3.44 -34.30 14.71
CA PRO A 299 3.12 -35.71 14.98
C PRO A 299 3.51 -36.12 16.41
N ALA A 300 2.81 -37.12 16.96
CA ALA A 300 3.17 -37.72 18.24
C ALA A 300 4.33 -38.71 18.05
N GLY A 301 5.49 -38.44 18.67
CA GLY A 301 6.68 -39.27 18.52
C GLY A 301 8.00 -38.49 18.69
N PRO A 302 9.13 -39.07 18.23
CA PRO A 302 10.33 -38.30 17.90
C PRO A 302 10.09 -37.41 16.67
N SER A 303 10.98 -36.44 16.46
CA SER A 303 11.02 -35.51 15.32
C SER A 303 11.45 -36.16 14.01
#